data_AF-A0A2V5QNH7-F1
#
_entry.id   AF-A0A2V5QNH7-F1
#
_cell.length_a   1.000
_cell.length_b   1.000
_cell.length_c   1.000
_cell.angle_alpha   90.00
_cell.angle_beta   90.00
_cell.angle_gamma   90.00
#
_symmetry.space_group_name_H-M   'P 1'
#
loop_
_entity.id
_entity.type
_entity.pdbx_description
1 polymer ?
#
loop_
_entity_poly.entity_id
_entity_poly.type
_entity_poly.pdbx_seq_one_letter_code
_entity_poly.pdbx_strand_id
1 'polypeptide(L)'
;CEKEKMGFIPWAPIGGSGSRSLSKAGNALEAEAKRLDVSVVQLALAWLLQRSPVMLPIPGTSSLAHLEENMAAEKLQLSAEEWKRIGDLARTS
;
A
#
# COMPACT_ATOMS: atom_id res chain seq x y z
N CYS A 1 3.20 7.46 -18.30
CA CYS A 1 4.24 7.72 -17.28
C CYS A 1 5.45 6.83 -17.50
N GLU A 2 5.34 5.52 -17.24
CA GLU A 2 6.49 4.61 -17.31
C GLU A 2 7.17 4.54 -18.69
N LYS A 3 6.39 4.34 -19.77
CA LYS A 3 6.91 4.32 -21.16
C LYS A 3 7.68 5.59 -21.52
N GLU A 4 7.25 6.71 -20.96
CA GLU A 4 7.83 8.05 -21.19
C GLU A 4 8.88 8.44 -20.14
N LYS A 5 9.25 7.52 -19.24
CA LYS A 5 10.20 7.75 -18.13
C LYS A 5 9.81 8.95 -17.24
N MET A 6 8.51 9.18 -17.08
CA MET A 6 7.98 10.22 -16.21
C MET A 6 7.54 9.64 -14.88
N GLY A 7 8.02 10.23 -13.78
CA GLY A 7 7.56 9.94 -12.42
C GLY A 7 6.05 10.15 -12.29
N PHE A 8 5.38 9.22 -11.62
CA PHE A 8 3.97 9.34 -11.24
C PHE A 8 3.87 9.48 -9.73
N ILE A 9 3.42 10.66 -9.28
CA ILE A 9 3.47 11.08 -7.88
C ILE A 9 2.03 11.26 -7.36
N PRO A 10 1.30 10.18 -7.01
CA PRO A 10 -0.06 10.31 -6.53
C PRO A 10 -0.11 10.88 -5.12
N TRP A 11 -0.95 11.91 -4.92
CA TRP A 11 -1.24 12.49 -3.62
C TRP A 11 -2.34 11.70 -2.90
N ALA A 12 -2.17 11.50 -1.58
CA ALA A 12 -3.07 10.71 -0.72
C ALA A 12 -3.49 9.34 -1.32
N PRO A 13 -2.54 8.53 -1.78
CA PRO A 13 -2.80 7.36 -2.64
C PRO A 13 -3.63 6.25 -1.97
N ILE A 14 -3.71 6.25 -0.64
CA ILE A 14 -4.41 5.25 0.17
C ILE A 14 -5.60 5.86 0.95
N GLY A 15 -6.16 6.97 0.46
CA GLY A 15 -7.48 7.46 0.90
C GLY A 15 -7.51 8.48 2.04
N GLY A 16 -6.40 9.15 2.35
CA GLY A 16 -6.33 10.10 3.48
C GLY A 16 -6.51 9.41 4.85
N SER A 17 -6.10 10.07 5.95
CA SER A 17 -6.11 9.50 7.32
C SER A 17 -5.63 8.04 7.47
N GLY A 18 -4.76 7.58 6.57
CA GLY A 18 -3.81 6.46 6.68
C GLY A 18 -4.37 5.04 6.70
N SER A 19 -5.41 4.76 7.47
CA SER A 19 -5.80 3.37 7.77
C SER A 19 -7.32 3.21 7.89
N ARG A 20 -8.05 4.28 8.24
CA ARG A 20 -9.46 4.17 8.63
C ARG A 20 -10.39 3.72 7.49
N SER A 21 -10.04 4.02 6.24
CA SER A 21 -10.80 3.55 5.06
C SER A 21 -10.41 2.13 4.63
N LEU A 22 -9.17 1.70 4.92
CA LEU A 22 -8.62 0.42 4.46
C LEU A 22 -8.69 -0.68 5.52
N SER A 23 -8.80 -0.31 6.79
CA SER A 23 -8.80 -1.22 7.96
C SER A 23 -10.19 -1.32 8.57
N LYS A 24 -11.20 -1.57 7.73
CA LYS A 24 -12.54 -1.87 8.22
C LYS A 24 -12.50 -3.28 8.81
N ALA A 25 -12.79 -3.39 10.11
CA ALA A 25 -12.75 -4.64 10.86
C ALA A 25 -13.45 -5.79 10.11
N GLY A 26 -12.70 -6.86 9.83
CA GLY A 26 -13.21 -8.06 9.15
C GLY A 26 -13.11 -8.04 7.62
N ASN A 27 -12.40 -7.07 7.03
CA ASN A 27 -12.15 -7.08 5.59
C ASN A 27 -11.00 -8.02 5.20
N ALA A 28 -11.00 -8.47 3.94
CA ALA A 28 -10.03 -9.46 3.48
C ALA A 28 -8.58 -8.91 3.43
N LEU A 29 -8.42 -7.60 3.30
CA LEU A 29 -7.12 -6.93 3.34
C LEU A 29 -6.46 -7.00 4.73
N GLU A 30 -7.23 -6.83 5.81
CA GLU A 30 -6.76 -6.97 7.18
C GLU A 30 -6.29 -8.40 7.47
N ALA A 31 -7.01 -9.41 6.97
CA ALA A 31 -6.61 -10.81 7.09
C ALA A 31 -5.29 -11.11 6.35
N GLU A 32 -5.11 -10.54 5.15
CA GLU A 32 -3.89 -10.71 4.36
C GLU A 32 -2.69 -9.98 5.01
N ALA A 33 -2.91 -8.76 5.52
CA ALA A 33 -1.88 -8.01 6.24
C ALA A 33 -1.40 -8.78 7.48
N LYS A 34 -2.35 -9.36 8.23
CA LYS A 34 -2.05 -10.22 9.39
C LYS A 34 -1.29 -11.49 8.99
N ARG A 35 -1.64 -12.12 7.86
CA ARG A 35 -0.93 -13.30 7.33
C ARG A 35 0.54 -12.99 7.05
N LEU A 36 0.82 -11.78 6.57
CA LEU A 36 2.15 -11.29 6.21
C LEU A 36 2.90 -10.60 7.35
N ASP A 37 2.29 -10.51 8.54
CA ASP A 37 2.83 -9.81 9.72
C ASP A 37 3.21 -8.35 9.43
N VAL A 38 2.36 -7.67 8.66
CA VAL A 38 2.49 -6.25 8.32
C VAL A 38 1.20 -5.52 8.59
N SER A 39 1.28 -4.19 8.63
CA SER A 39 0.07 -3.38 8.70
C SER A 39 -0.64 -3.31 7.35
N VAL A 40 -1.94 -2.98 7.37
CA VAL A 40 -2.73 -2.73 6.15
C VAL A 40 -2.14 -1.58 5.32
N VAL A 41 -1.58 -0.56 6.00
CA VAL A 41 -0.95 0.58 5.35
C VAL A 41 0.31 0.15 4.61
N GLN A 42 1.17 -0.64 5.25
CA GLN A 42 2.36 -1.21 4.63
C GLN A 42 2.00 -2.08 3.44
N LEU A 43 1.00 -2.95 3.59
CA LEU A 43 0.55 -3.83 2.52
C LEU A 43 0.06 -3.04 1.30
N ALA A 44 -0.76 -2.01 1.52
CA ALA A 44 -1.31 -1.17 0.46
C ALA A 44 -0.23 -0.34 -0.25
N LEU A 45 0.72 0.22 0.49
CA LEU A 45 1.84 0.98 -0.08
C LEU A 45 2.80 0.10 -0.85
N ALA A 46 3.15 -1.09 -0.33
CA ALA A 46 4.01 -2.05 -1.02
C ALA A 46 3.37 -2.50 -2.35
N TRP A 47 2.08 -2.83 -2.33
CA TRP A 47 1.32 -3.15 -3.53
C TRP A 47 1.39 -2.02 -4.57
N LEU A 48 1.21 -0.77 -4.13
CA LEU A 48 1.23 0.38 -5.01
C LEU A 48 2.63 0.60 -5.60
N LEU A 49 3.68 0.59 -4.77
CA LEU A 49 5.08 0.76 -5.19
C LEU A 49 5.49 -0.26 -6.25
N GLN A 50 5.07 -1.52 -6.11
CA GLN A 50 5.42 -2.57 -7.08
C GLN A 50 4.66 -2.47 -8.42
N ARG A 51 3.60 -1.65 -8.50
CA ARG A 51 2.81 -1.50 -9.73
C ARG A 51 3.61 -0.90 -10.89
N SER A 52 4.62 -0.07 -10.60
CA SER A 52 5.45 0.55 -11.63
C SER A 52 6.75 1.11 -11.02
N PRO A 53 7.90 0.98 -11.71
CA PRO A 53 9.17 1.55 -11.26
C PRO A 53 9.17 3.09 -11.19
N VAL A 54 8.18 3.76 -11.77
CA VAL A 54 8.04 5.24 -11.70
C VAL A 54 6.99 5.68 -10.67
N MET A 55 6.53 4.78 -9.79
CA MET A 55 5.56 5.07 -8.74
C MET A 55 6.22 5.73 -7.53
N LEU A 56 5.82 6.96 -7.21
CA LEU A 56 6.38 7.77 -6.13
C LEU A 56 5.23 8.32 -5.25
N PRO A 57 4.58 7.47 -4.43
CA PRO A 57 3.41 7.86 -3.65
C PRO A 57 3.77 8.90 -2.59
N ILE A 58 2.84 9.83 -2.32
CA ILE A 58 2.93 10.75 -1.18
C ILE A 58 1.91 10.29 -0.11
N PRO A 59 2.28 9.34 0.76
CA PRO A 59 1.40 8.92 1.84
C PRO A 59 1.28 10.02 2.90
N GLY A 60 0.09 10.14 3.49
CA GLY A 60 -0.13 11.04 4.61
C GLY A 60 0.50 10.48 5.89
N THR A 61 1.13 11.33 6.68
CA THR A 61 1.56 11.03 8.04
C THR A 61 1.40 12.26 8.93
N SER A 62 1.09 12.05 10.20
CA SER A 62 1.00 13.09 11.22
C SER A 62 1.71 12.68 12.52
N SER A 63 2.44 11.55 12.49
CA SER A 63 3.15 10.98 13.63
C SER A 63 4.41 10.25 13.16
N LEU A 64 5.39 10.12 14.05
CA LEU A 64 6.61 9.37 13.75
C LEU A 64 6.30 7.89 13.45
N ALA A 65 5.39 7.29 14.21
CA ALA A 65 4.99 5.89 13.99
C ALA A 65 4.42 5.64 12.58
N HIS A 66 3.54 6.51 12.08
CA HIS A 66 3.03 6.38 10.71
C HIS A 66 4.12 6.64 9.65
N LEU A 67 5.09 7.52 9.94
CA LEU A 67 6.23 7.72 9.05
C LEU A 67 7.08 6.45 8.94
N GLU A 68 7.42 5.84 10.09
CA GLU A 68 8.20 4.58 10.14
C GLU A 68 7.47 3.44 9.42
N GLU A 69 6.16 3.33 9.63
CA GLU A 69 5.29 2.39 8.95
C GLU A 69 5.30 2.59 7.43
N ASN A 70 5.13 3.82 6.95
CA ASN A 70 5.18 4.17 5.53
C ASN A 70 6.53 3.81 4.89
N MET A 71 7.64 4.10 5.58
CA MET A 71 8.99 3.81 5.09
C MET A 71 9.29 2.31 5.04
N ALA A 72 8.73 1.54 5.98
CA ALA A 72 8.92 0.09 6.00
C ALA A 72 8.19 -0.62 4.84
N ALA A 73 7.19 0.00 4.21
CA ALA A 73 6.45 -0.58 3.08
C ALA A 73 7.35 -0.90 1.87
N GLU A 74 8.40 -0.10 1.62
CA GLU A 74 9.36 -0.34 0.53
C GLU A 74 10.09 -1.68 0.67
N LYS A 75 10.27 -2.14 1.92
CA LYS A 75 11.00 -3.39 2.21
C LYS A 75 10.14 -4.63 2.01
N LEU A 76 8.82 -4.49 1.89
CA LEU A 76 7.90 -5.60 1.67
C LEU A 76 7.90 -5.98 0.19
N GLN A 77 8.53 -7.10 -0.13
CA GLN A 77 8.57 -7.66 -1.49
C GLN A 77 7.45 -8.67 -1.64
N LEU A 78 6.41 -8.33 -2.40
CA LEU A 78 5.31 -9.25 -2.68
C LEU A 78 5.67 -10.13 -3.88
N SER A 79 5.37 -11.42 -3.78
CA SER A 79 5.37 -12.28 -4.96
C SER A 79 4.32 -11.81 -5.98
N ALA A 80 4.46 -12.22 -7.24
CA ALA A 80 3.48 -11.87 -8.27
C ALA A 80 2.05 -12.36 -7.92
N GLU A 81 1.96 -13.50 -7.22
CA GLU A 81 0.69 -14.05 -6.74
C GLU A 81 0.08 -13.21 -5.63
N GLU A 82 0.88 -12.81 -4.64
CA GLU A 82 0.45 -11.94 -3.54
C GLU A 82 0.04 -10.56 -4.07
N TRP A 83 0.86 -9.96 -4.94
CA TRP A 83 0.55 -8.67 -5.56
C TRP A 83 -0.79 -8.72 -6.30
N LYS A 84 -1.04 -9.77 -7.08
CA LYS A 84 -2.32 -9.94 -7.78
C LYS A 84 -3.47 -10.13 -6.80
N ARG A 85 -3.31 -11.03 -5.82
CA ARG A 85 -4.31 -11.33 -4.79
C ARG A 85 -4.73 -10.08 -4.03
N ILE A 86 -3.78 -9.27 -3.54
CA ILE A 86 -4.04 -8.03 -2.80
C ILE A 86 -4.84 -7.05 -3.66
N GLY A 87 -4.47 -6.91 -4.94
CA GLY A 87 -5.18 -6.07 -5.89
C GLY A 87 -6.62 -6.53 -6.15
N ASP A 88 -6.89 -7.83 -6.09
CA ASP A 88 -8.24 -8.39 -6.21
C ASP A 88 -9.05 -8.17 -4.92
N LEU A 89 -8.45 -8.38 -3.74
CA LEU A 89 -9.07 -8.12 -2.43
C LEU A 89 -9.49 -6.65 -2.28
N ALA A 90 -8.68 -5.72 -2.78
CA ALA A 90 -8.96 -4.29 -2.71
C ALA A 90 -10.16 -3.84 -3.56
N ARG A 91 -10.57 -4.62 -4.58
CA ARG A 91 -11.74 -4.30 -5.42
C ARG A 91 -13.06 -4.79 -4.82
N THR A 92 -12.99 -5.74 -3.90
CA THR A 92 -14.16 -6.38 -3.26
C THR A 92 -14.41 -5.87 -1.84
N SER A 93 -13.55 -4.98 -1.32
CA SER A 93 -13.58 -4.46 0.05
C SER A 93 -14.28 -3.10 0.16
#